data_AF-A0AAV1ICP6-F1
#
_entry.id   AF-A0AAV1ICP6-F1
#
_cell.length_a   1.000
_cell.length_b   1.000
_cell.length_c   1.000
_cell.angle_alpha   90.00
_cell.angle_beta   90.00
_cell.angle_gamma   90.00
#
_symmetry.space_group_name_H-M   'P 1'
#
loop_
_entity.id
_entity.type
_entity.pdbx_description
1 polymer ?
#
loop_
_entity_poly.entity_id
_entity_poly.type
_entity_poly.pdbx_seq_one_letter_code
_entity_poly.pdbx_strand_id
1 'polypeptide(L)'
;MAGRLANLRVLAQRARAPQAYLPTRGEGGGPVKMGRPIDHALPEQDELLWDDGSAQPEYCLDQFPLISKWEALGYLAGGFAFFGVIGLAAKYNDKSHNKPFTPKEFPFDDLKEELGGGFGPQALEERMKASMAQGGGEEEEG
;
A
#
# COMPACT_ATOMS: atom_id res chain seq x y z
N MET A 1 24.74 -2.87 68.97
CA MET A 1 24.00 -1.78 68.28
C MET A 1 24.09 -1.80 66.75
N ALA A 2 24.81 -2.74 66.10
CA ALA A 2 24.97 -2.74 64.64
C ALA A 2 23.82 -3.38 63.83
N GLY A 3 23.11 -4.36 64.39
CA GLY A 3 22.07 -5.12 63.66
C GLY A 3 20.76 -4.35 63.41
N ARG A 4 20.40 -3.38 64.29
CA ARG A 4 19.16 -2.60 64.13
C ARG A 4 19.22 -1.59 62.97
N LEU A 5 20.40 -1.08 62.65
CA LEU A 5 20.62 -0.12 61.57
C LEU A 5 20.65 -0.79 60.18
N ALA A 6 21.11 -2.05 60.11
CA ALA A 6 21.11 -2.83 58.87
C ALA A 6 19.68 -3.14 58.39
N ASN A 7 18.79 -3.50 59.32
CA ASN A 7 17.40 -3.82 59.00
C ASN A 7 16.60 -2.59 58.53
N LEU A 8 16.88 -1.41 59.09
CA LEU A 8 16.28 -0.14 58.65
C LEU A 8 16.76 0.27 57.26
N ARG A 9 18.02 0.00 56.90
CA ARG A 9 18.56 0.27 55.56
C ARG A 9 17.89 -0.58 54.48
N VAL A 10 17.67 -1.87 54.75
CA VAL A 10 16.97 -2.78 53.82
C VAL A 10 15.50 -2.39 53.66
N LEU A 11 14.84 -1.95 54.75
CA LEU A 11 13.47 -1.46 54.70
C LEU A 11 13.36 -0.15 53.89
N ALA A 12 14.32 0.77 54.08
CA ALA A 12 14.37 2.05 53.35
C ALA A 12 14.68 1.86 51.86
N GLN A 13 15.49 0.86 51.49
CA GLN A 13 15.75 0.51 50.09
C GLN A 13 14.51 -0.07 49.40
N ARG A 14 13.66 -0.82 50.12
CA ARG A 14 12.40 -1.36 49.58
C ARG A 14 11.28 -0.31 49.49
N ALA A 15 11.24 0.67 50.39
CA ALA A 15 10.25 1.75 50.33
C ALA A 15 10.48 2.74 49.17
N ARG A 16 11.69 2.77 48.57
CA ARG A 16 12.03 3.63 47.43
C ARG A 16 11.73 3.02 46.05
N ALA A 17 11.20 1.79 46.01
CA ALA A 17 10.93 1.07 44.77
C ALA A 17 9.42 0.90 44.44
N PRO A 18 8.64 1.99 44.32
CA PRO A 18 7.45 1.92 43.49
C PRO A 18 7.37 3.14 42.56
N GLN A 19 8.16 3.18 41.49
CA GLN A 19 7.90 4.09 40.33
C GLN A 19 8.61 3.69 39.02
N ALA A 20 9.31 2.55 38.95
CA ALA A 20 10.08 2.17 37.76
C ALA A 20 9.39 1.16 36.83
N TYR A 21 8.08 0.95 36.96
CA TYR A 21 7.34 -0.01 36.11
C TYR A 21 5.94 0.49 35.78
N LEU A 22 5.87 1.62 35.09
CA LEU A 22 4.71 1.94 34.26
C LEU A 22 5.15 1.78 32.80
N PRO A 23 4.86 0.65 32.15
CA PRO A 23 5.03 0.54 30.71
C PRO A 23 4.03 1.51 30.06
N THR A 24 4.53 2.66 29.61
CA THR A 24 3.76 3.59 28.80
C THR A 24 3.88 3.11 27.36
N ARG A 25 2.89 2.33 26.89
CA ARG A 25 2.69 2.10 25.47
C ARG A 25 1.23 2.33 25.13
N GLY A 26 1.02 3.04 24.03
CA GLY A 26 -0.28 3.30 23.43
C GLY A 26 -0.85 4.67 23.80
N GLU A 27 -0.78 5.60 22.84
CA GLU A 27 -1.84 6.59 22.60
C GLU A 27 -2.17 7.54 23.76
N GLY A 28 -1.37 8.60 23.94
CA GLY A 28 -1.79 9.66 24.84
C GLY A 28 -0.74 10.70 25.14
N GLY A 29 -0.27 11.43 24.11
CA GLY A 29 0.20 12.83 24.14
C GLY A 29 1.09 13.33 25.29
N GLY A 30 1.64 12.45 26.12
CA GLY A 30 2.49 12.80 27.25
C GLY A 30 3.86 13.26 26.74
N PRO A 31 4.62 14.01 27.54
CA PRO A 31 5.96 14.43 27.15
C PRO A 31 6.80 13.19 26.85
N VAL A 32 7.18 13.02 25.58
CA VAL A 32 8.16 12.01 25.17
C VAL A 32 9.43 12.28 25.98
N LYS A 33 10.02 11.24 26.58
CA LYS A 33 11.31 11.40 27.25
C LYS A 33 12.27 11.92 26.18
N MET A 34 12.85 13.10 26.40
CA MET A 34 13.81 13.67 25.45
C MET A 34 14.88 12.62 25.14
N GLY A 35 15.05 12.34 23.84
CA GLY A 35 16.04 11.39 23.35
C GLY A 35 17.47 11.77 23.75
N ARG A 36 18.43 10.91 23.41
CA ARG A 36 19.85 11.21 23.66
C ARG A 36 20.20 12.58 23.07
N PRO A 37 20.94 13.45 23.80
CA PRO A 37 21.41 14.71 23.23
C PRO A 37 22.24 14.45 21.96
N ILE A 38 22.08 15.33 20.96
CA ILE A 38 22.81 15.23 19.70
C ILE A 38 24.22 15.76 19.94
N ASP A 39 25.11 14.86 20.35
CA ASP A 39 26.49 15.19 20.73
C ASP A 39 27.45 15.18 19.51
N HIS A 40 27.03 14.57 18.41
CA HIS A 40 27.81 14.36 17.19
C HIS A 40 26.87 14.26 15.97
N ALA A 41 27.43 14.42 14.77
CA ALA A 41 26.70 14.15 13.54
C ALA A 41 26.27 12.67 13.51
N LEU A 42 25.00 12.42 13.18
CA LEU A 42 24.49 11.05 13.10
C LEU A 42 25.25 10.28 12.02
N PRO A 43 25.65 9.04 12.29
CA PRO A 43 26.20 8.16 11.27
C PRO A 43 25.16 7.87 10.18
N GLU A 44 25.58 7.64 8.93
CA GLU A 44 24.67 7.27 7.83
C GLU A 44 23.86 6.00 8.14
N GLN A 45 24.44 5.06 8.90
CA GLN A 45 23.73 3.85 9.33
C GLN A 45 22.58 4.10 10.33
N ASP A 46 22.53 5.24 11.01
CA ASP A 46 21.40 5.59 11.89
C ASP A 46 20.16 5.99 11.08
N GLU A 47 20.28 6.28 9.77
CA GLU A 47 19.12 6.49 8.88
C GLU A 47 18.30 5.21 8.68
N LEU A 48 18.92 4.04 8.88
CA LEU A 48 18.27 2.74 8.79
C LEU A 48 17.59 2.34 10.11
N LEU A 49 17.77 3.12 11.17
CA LEU A 49 17.12 2.93 12.46
C LEU A 49 16.02 3.97 12.60
N TRP A 50 14.76 3.54 12.65
CA TRP A 50 13.68 4.45 12.96
C TRP A 50 13.76 4.80 14.46
N ASP A 51 14.24 6.01 14.77
CA ASP A 51 14.14 6.59 16.11
C ASP A 51 12.77 7.26 16.26
N ASP A 52 11.88 6.66 17.04
CA ASP A 52 10.57 7.22 17.41
C ASP A 52 10.68 8.18 18.63
N GLY A 53 11.91 8.44 19.10
CA GLY A 53 12.18 9.24 20.29
C GLY A 53 11.90 8.50 21.60
N SER A 54 11.60 7.19 21.55
CA SER A 54 11.44 6.38 22.76
C SER A 54 12.80 6.02 23.36
N ALA A 55 12.83 5.80 24.68
CA ALA A 55 14.06 5.38 25.38
C ALA A 55 14.50 3.94 25.02
N GLN A 56 13.68 3.22 24.25
CA GLN A 56 13.90 1.83 23.83
C GLN A 56 13.71 1.77 22.32
N PRO A 57 14.79 1.97 21.52
CA PRO A 57 14.68 1.97 20.08
C PRO A 57 14.05 0.67 19.62
N GLU A 58 12.93 0.77 18.92
CA GLU A 58 12.27 -0.40 18.36
C GLU A 58 13.14 -0.94 17.23
N TYR A 59 13.22 -2.26 17.14
CA TYR A 59 13.86 -2.89 16.00
C TYR A 59 13.07 -2.55 14.73
N CYS A 60 13.76 -2.09 13.69
CA CYS A 60 13.13 -1.85 12.40
C CYS A 60 12.40 -3.10 11.90
N LEU A 61 11.26 -2.88 11.26
CA LEU A 61 10.40 -3.95 10.73
C LEU A 61 11.16 -4.94 9.81
N ASP A 62 12.27 -4.50 9.22
CA ASP A 62 13.14 -5.31 8.34
C ASP A 62 14.07 -6.30 9.07
N GLN A 63 14.17 -6.24 10.40
CA GLN A 63 15.05 -7.15 11.14
C GLN A 63 14.51 -8.59 11.20
N PHE A 64 13.20 -8.76 11.04
CA PHE A 64 12.55 -10.05 11.04
C PHE A 64 11.92 -10.30 9.66
N PRO A 65 12.48 -11.19 8.82
CA PRO A 65 11.82 -11.60 7.60
C PRO A 65 10.59 -12.44 7.95
N LEU A 66 9.48 -11.76 8.24
CA LEU A 66 8.19 -12.35 8.58
C LEU A 66 7.60 -13.13 7.40
N ILE A 67 7.91 -12.67 6.18
CA ILE A 67 7.39 -13.21 4.92
C ILE A 67 8.56 -13.31 3.94
N SER A 68 8.68 -14.45 3.26
CA SER A 68 9.70 -14.62 2.22
C SER A 68 9.33 -13.86 0.93
N LYS A 69 10.31 -13.47 0.11
CA LYS A 69 10.07 -12.76 -1.17
C LYS A 69 9.06 -13.47 -2.10
N TRP A 70 9.07 -14.80 -2.10
CA TRP A 70 8.19 -15.63 -2.93
C TRP A 70 6.77 -15.71 -2.35
N GLU A 71 6.67 -15.69 -1.03
CA GLU A 71 5.40 -15.66 -0.32
C GLU A 71 4.72 -14.29 -0.46
N ALA A 72 5.49 -13.21 -0.37
CA ALA A 72 5.01 -11.86 -0.68
C ALA A 72 4.49 -11.76 -2.12
N LEU A 73 5.24 -12.32 -3.08
CA LEU A 73 4.79 -12.40 -4.48
C LEU A 73 3.52 -13.26 -4.61
N GLY A 74 3.43 -14.36 -3.87
CA GLY A 74 2.25 -15.22 -3.82
C GLY A 74 1.00 -14.49 -3.32
N TYR A 75 1.12 -13.70 -2.26
CA TYR A 75 0.02 -12.87 -1.76
C TYR A 75 -0.39 -11.78 -2.74
N LEU A 76 0.56 -11.14 -3.40
CA LEU A 76 0.29 -10.13 -4.42
C LEU A 76 -0.44 -10.74 -5.62
N ALA A 77 0.10 -11.85 -6.16
CA ALA A 77 -0.48 -12.56 -7.29
C ALA A 77 -1.86 -13.15 -6.94
N GLY A 78 -2.01 -13.69 -5.72
CA GLY A 78 -3.28 -14.20 -5.22
C GLY A 78 -4.34 -13.10 -5.09
N GLY A 79 -3.96 -11.92 -4.58
CA GLY A 79 -4.84 -10.76 -4.52
C GLY A 79 -5.31 -10.31 -5.91
N PHE A 80 -4.38 -10.16 -6.86
CA PHE A 80 -4.74 -9.80 -8.24
C PHE A 80 -5.60 -10.86 -8.93
N ALA A 81 -5.29 -12.15 -8.73
CA ALA A 81 -6.08 -13.24 -9.29
C ALA A 81 -7.51 -13.24 -8.72
N PHE A 82 -7.68 -13.03 -7.41
CA PHE A 82 -8.98 -12.95 -6.77
C PHE A 82 -9.84 -11.81 -7.33
N PHE A 83 -9.28 -10.60 -7.40
CA PHE A 83 -9.99 -9.46 -7.99
C PHE A 83 -10.21 -9.61 -9.49
N GLY A 84 -9.29 -10.25 -10.22
CA GLY A 84 -9.44 -10.57 -11.63
C GLY A 84 -10.62 -11.51 -11.88
N VAL A 85 -10.74 -12.58 -11.10
CA VAL A 85 -11.86 -13.52 -11.18
C VAL A 85 -13.18 -12.83 -10.83
N ILE A 86 -13.23 -12.02 -9.77
CA ILE A 86 -14.42 -11.25 -9.41
C ILE A 86 -14.80 -10.26 -10.51
N GLY A 87 -13.84 -9.54 -11.09
CA GLY A 87 -14.08 -8.60 -12.17
C GLY A 87 -14.64 -9.27 -13.43
N LEU A 88 -14.12 -10.44 -13.80
CA LEU A 88 -14.65 -11.23 -14.90
C LEU A 88 -16.06 -11.75 -14.60
N ALA A 89 -16.27 -12.32 -13.42
CA ALA A 89 -17.59 -12.78 -12.99
C ALA A 89 -18.62 -11.64 -12.97
N ALA A 90 -18.22 -10.45 -12.50
CA ALA A 90 -19.04 -9.25 -12.53
C ALA A 90 -19.37 -8.82 -13.96
N LYS A 91 -18.41 -8.88 -14.90
CA LYS A 91 -18.67 -8.60 -16.32
C LYS A 91 -19.69 -9.56 -16.93
N TYR A 92 -19.58 -10.86 -16.64
CA TYR A 92 -20.55 -11.86 -17.13
C TYR A 92 -21.93 -11.72 -16.48
N ASN A 93 -22.00 -11.25 -15.24
CA ASN A 93 -23.25 -11.03 -14.51
C ASN A 93 -23.72 -9.56 -14.58
N ASP A 94 -23.11 -8.74 -15.42
CA ASP A 94 -23.41 -7.32 -15.49
C ASP A 94 -24.73 -7.09 -16.22
N LYS A 95 -25.72 -6.66 -15.43
CA LYS A 95 -27.05 -6.26 -15.93
C LYS A 95 -26.97 -5.12 -16.95
N SER A 96 -25.90 -4.33 -16.97
CA SER A 96 -25.76 -3.21 -17.91
C SER A 96 -25.60 -3.63 -19.37
N HIS A 97 -25.13 -4.86 -19.64
CA HIS A 97 -25.04 -5.39 -21.01
C HIS A 97 -26.37 -5.92 -21.55
N ASN A 98 -27.38 -6.07 -20.68
CA ASN A 98 -28.69 -6.64 -21.01
C ASN A 98 -29.83 -5.65 -20.71
N LYS A 99 -29.56 -4.34 -20.83
CA LYS A 99 -30.63 -3.34 -20.81
C LYS A 99 -31.42 -3.49 -22.11
N PRO A 100 -32.74 -3.74 -22.05
CA PRO A 100 -33.60 -3.85 -23.23
C PRO A 100 -33.90 -2.46 -23.79
N PHE A 101 -32.87 -1.66 -24.03
CA PHE A 101 -32.98 -0.34 -24.62
C PHE A 101 -32.22 -0.37 -25.94
N THR A 102 -32.90 0.04 -27.00
CA THR A 102 -32.25 0.21 -28.29
C THR A 102 -31.15 1.27 -28.16
N PRO A 103 -29.98 1.06 -28.78
CA PRO A 103 -28.98 2.12 -28.86
C PRO A 103 -29.63 3.37 -29.46
N LYS A 104 -29.18 4.54 -29.02
CA LYS A 104 -29.75 5.80 -29.48
C LYS A 104 -29.39 6.01 -30.94
N GLU A 105 -30.38 5.92 -31.81
CA GLU A 105 -30.24 6.24 -33.23
C GLU A 105 -30.29 7.75 -33.41
N PHE A 106 -29.36 8.28 -34.22
CA PHE A 106 -29.37 9.69 -34.59
C PHE A 106 -29.66 9.84 -36.09
N PRO A 107 -30.42 10.88 -36.49
CA PRO A 107 -30.61 11.20 -37.90
C PRO A 107 -29.29 11.63 -38.56
N PHE A 108 -29.24 11.56 -39.89
CA PHE A 108 -28.08 11.98 -40.71
C PHE A 108 -26.82 11.13 -40.47
N ASP A 109 -26.95 9.79 -40.60
CA ASP A 109 -25.83 8.84 -40.50
C ASP A 109 -25.05 9.01 -39.18
N ASP A 110 -25.75 8.88 -38.05
CA ASP A 110 -25.22 9.08 -36.70
C ASP A 110 -24.47 10.41 -36.48
N LEU A 111 -24.93 11.48 -37.15
CA LEU A 111 -24.31 12.81 -37.08
C LEU A 111 -22.84 12.80 -37.51
N LYS A 112 -22.43 11.88 -38.40
CA LYS A 112 -21.03 11.69 -38.81
C LYS A 112 -20.37 13.01 -39.24
N GLU A 113 -21.08 13.85 -39.98
CA GLU A 113 -20.57 15.17 -40.42
C GLU A 113 -20.38 16.15 -39.26
N GLU A 114 -21.34 16.22 -38.34
CA GLU A 114 -21.33 17.12 -37.18
C GLU A 114 -20.32 16.68 -36.09
N LEU A 115 -20.03 15.38 -36.00
CA LEU A 115 -19.04 14.81 -35.08
C LEU A 115 -17.59 14.85 -35.64
N GLY A 116 -17.37 15.57 -36.74
CA GLY A 116 -16.05 15.82 -37.31
C GLY A 116 -15.73 15.03 -38.58
N GLY A 117 -16.70 14.33 -39.16
CA GLY A 117 -16.60 13.67 -40.46
C GLY A 117 -15.34 12.83 -40.61
N GLY A 118 -14.49 13.19 -41.58
CA GLY A 118 -13.21 12.52 -41.86
C GLY A 118 -12.12 12.65 -40.78
N PHE A 119 -12.36 13.45 -39.74
CA PHE A 119 -11.50 13.60 -38.56
C PHE A 119 -12.19 13.18 -37.26
N GLY A 120 -13.47 12.79 -37.34
CA GLY A 120 -14.26 12.35 -36.22
C GLY A 120 -13.83 10.96 -35.72
N PRO A 121 -14.30 10.56 -34.53
CA PRO A 121 -13.96 9.28 -33.92
C PRO A 121 -14.30 8.08 -34.83
N GLN A 122 -15.40 8.16 -35.60
CA GLN A 122 -15.80 7.10 -36.54
C GLN A 122 -14.82 6.94 -37.70
N ALA A 123 -14.34 8.04 -38.30
CA ALA A 123 -13.34 7.96 -39.37
C ALA A 123 -11.99 7.45 -38.86
N LEU A 124 -11.65 7.72 -37.60
CA LEU A 124 -10.45 7.18 -36.96
C LEU A 124 -10.57 5.67 -36.72
N GLU A 125 -11.74 5.18 -36.29
CA GLU A 125 -12.02 3.75 -36.19
C GLU A 125 -11.95 3.04 -37.55
N GLU A 126 -12.53 3.63 -38.61
CA GLU A 126 -12.45 3.09 -39.97
C GLU A 126 -11.00 2.98 -40.44
N ARG A 127 -10.17 4.00 -40.18
CA ARG A 127 -8.74 3.99 -40.50
C ARG A 127 -7.97 2.95 -39.68
N MET A 128 -8.26 2.83 -38.38
CA MET A 128 -7.65 1.81 -37.52
C MET A 128 -8.04 0.39 -37.96
N LYS A 129 -9.30 0.15 -38.34
CA LYS A 129 -9.74 -1.13 -38.90
C LYS A 129 -9.05 -1.43 -40.23
N ALA A 130 -8.93 -0.43 -41.11
CA ALA A 130 -8.23 -0.58 -42.38
C ALA A 130 -6.73 -0.90 -42.19
N SER A 131 -6.05 -0.26 -41.24
CA SER A 131 -4.64 -0.55 -40.94
C SER A 131 -4.46 -1.94 -40.32
N MET A 132 -5.38 -2.37 -39.44
CA MET A 132 -5.34 -3.69 -38.83
C MET A 132 -5.62 -4.81 -39.84
N ALA A 133 -6.48 -4.55 -40.84
CA ALA A 133 -6.77 -5.50 -41.91
C ALA A 133 -5.60 -5.66 -42.90
N GLN A 134 -4.77 -4.63 -43.10
CA GLN A 134 -3.58 -4.71 -43.95
C GLN A 134 -2.38 -5.41 -43.27
N GLY A 135 -2.25 -5.33 -41.94
CA GLY A 135 -1.12 -5.95 -41.22
C GLY A 135 -1.19 -7.47 -41.05
N GLY A 136 -2.28 -8.13 -41.47
CA GLY A 136 -2.48 -9.58 -41.34
C GLY A 136 -2.14 -10.41 -42.58
N GLY A 137 -1.59 -9.81 -43.63
CA GLY A 137 -1.38 -10.45 -44.93
C GLY A 137 0.07 -10.71 -45.35
N GLU A 138 1.07 -10.33 -44.54
CA GLU A 138 2.50 -10.39 -44.94
C GLU A 138 3.31 -11.54 -44.29
N GLU A 139 2.70 -12.45 -43.51
CA GLU A 139 3.44 -13.53 -42.81
C GLU A 139 3.34 -14.93 -43.46
N GLU A 140 2.77 -15.09 -44.66
CA GLU A 140 2.69 -16.39 -45.37
C GLU A 140 3.49 -16.48 -46.68
N GLU A 141 4.67 -15.84 -46.82
CA GLU A 141 5.65 -16.24 -47.87
C GLU A 141 7.09 -16.08 -47.36
N GLY A 142 7.69 -17.17 -46.85
CA GLY A 142 9.09 -17.24 -46.43
C GLY A 142 9.55 -18.66 -46.11
#